data_AF-Q5QER8-F1
#
_entry.id   AF-Q5QER8-F1
#
_cell.length_a   1.000
_cell.length_b   1.000
_cell.length_c   1.000
_cell.angle_alpha   90.00
_cell.angle_beta   90.00
_cell.angle_gamma   90.00
#
_symmetry.space_group_name_H-M   'P 1'
#
loop_
_entity.id
_entity.type
_entity.pdbx_description
1 polymer ?
#
loop_
_entity_poly.entity_id
_entity_poly.type
_entity_poly.pdbx_seq_one_letter_code
_entity_poly.pdbx_strand_id
1 'polypeptide(L)'
;PNAPMYYNGVYHLFYQYNPKGSVWGNIIWAHSVSKDLINWIHLEPAIYPSKKFDKYGTWSGSSTILPNNKPVIIYTGVVDSYNNQV
;
A
#
# COMPACT_ATOMS: atom_id res chain seq x y z
N PRO A 1 -3.02 8.14 1.26
CA PRO A 1 -3.86 7.10 0.63
C PRO A 1 -3.08 6.50 -0.55
N ASN A 2 -3.13 5.18 -0.72
CA ASN A 2 -2.34 4.43 -1.69
C ASN A 2 -3.24 3.45 -2.47
N ALA A 3 -2.98 3.32 -3.77
CA ALA A 3 -3.64 2.37 -4.68
C ALA A 3 -5.16 2.15 -4.47
N PRO A 4 -5.99 3.21 -4.40
CA PRO A 4 -7.43 3.04 -4.34
C PRO A 4 -7.93 2.35 -5.60
N MET A 5 -8.70 1.26 -5.46
CA MET A 5 -9.27 0.54 -6.60
C MET A 5 -10.62 -0.09 -6.27
N TYR A 6 -11.40 -0.36 -7.31
CA TYR A 6 -12.56 -1.23 -7.24
C TYR A 6 -12.26 -2.53 -8.00
N TYR A 7 -12.33 -3.66 -7.32
CA TYR A 7 -12.01 -4.96 -7.88
C TYR A 7 -12.98 -6.02 -7.40
N ASN A 8 -13.53 -6.82 -8.32
CA ASN A 8 -14.48 -7.91 -8.03
C ASN A 8 -15.60 -7.53 -7.05
N GLY A 9 -16.20 -6.35 -7.23
CA GLY A 9 -17.33 -5.91 -6.42
C GLY A 9 -16.95 -5.31 -5.05
N VAL A 10 -15.68 -4.99 -4.82
CA VAL A 10 -15.17 -4.50 -3.54
C VAL A 10 -14.26 -3.29 -3.78
N TYR A 11 -14.40 -2.25 -2.95
CA TYR A 11 -13.45 -1.15 -2.90
C TYR A 11 -12.27 -1.52 -2.01
N HIS A 12 -11.06 -1.24 -2.48
CA HIS A 12 -9.82 -1.44 -1.75
C HIS A 12 -9.17 -0.08 -1.52
N LEU A 13 -8.73 0.16 -0.29
CA LEU A 13 -7.93 1.31 0.07
C LEU A 13 -6.69 0.83 0.82
N PHE A 14 -5.52 1.19 0.30
CA PHE A 14 -4.26 1.03 1.01
C PHE A 14 -3.82 2.38 1.55
N TYR A 15 -2.96 2.40 2.57
CA TYR A 15 -2.47 3.66 3.15
C TYR A 15 -1.15 3.46 3.88
N GLN A 16 -0.29 4.48 3.83
CA GLN A 16 0.94 4.53 4.62
C GLN A 16 0.58 4.44 6.11
N TYR A 17 1.16 3.47 6.79
CA TYR A 17 0.89 3.17 8.18
C TYR A 17 2.20 2.87 8.92
N ASN A 18 2.33 3.40 10.14
CA ASN A 18 3.39 3.01 11.06
C ASN A 18 2.82 2.02 12.09
N PRO A 19 3.15 0.73 12.03
CA PRO A 19 2.64 -0.27 12.98
C PRO A 19 3.21 -0.12 14.39
N LYS A 20 4.21 0.75 14.59
CA LYS A 20 4.97 0.87 15.85
C LYS A 20 4.88 2.26 16.49
N GLY A 21 4.08 3.17 15.97
CA GLY A 21 3.99 4.51 16.54
C GLY A 21 3.01 5.44 15.84
N SER A 22 2.78 6.60 16.48
CA SER A 22 1.89 7.66 16.00
C SER A 22 2.61 8.72 15.16
N VAL A 23 3.91 8.57 14.93
CA VAL A 23 4.73 9.46 14.11
C VAL A 23 5.18 8.77 12.84
N TRP A 24 5.68 9.52 11.87
CA TRP A 24 6.18 8.95 10.62
C TRP A 24 7.41 8.04 10.88
N GLY A 25 7.43 6.86 10.24
CA GLY A 25 8.50 5.87 10.36
C GLY A 25 7.97 4.45 10.13
N ASN A 26 8.86 3.49 9.84
CA ASN A 26 8.50 2.08 9.57
C ASN A 26 7.32 1.93 8.59
N ILE A 27 7.30 2.75 7.53
CA ILE A 27 6.12 2.87 6.68
C ILE A 27 5.86 1.57 5.92
N ILE A 28 4.67 1.01 6.16
CA ILE A 28 4.06 -0.10 5.42
C ILE A 28 2.76 0.36 4.76
N TRP A 29 2.17 -0.46 3.91
CA TRP A 29 0.81 -0.28 3.41
C TRP A 29 -0.17 -1.15 4.20
N ALA A 30 -0.89 -0.51 5.12
CA ALA A 30 -2.10 -1.12 5.67
C ALA A 30 -3.19 -1.18 4.58
N HIS A 31 -4.18 -2.06 4.76
CA HIS A 31 -5.19 -2.34 3.76
C HIS A 31 -6.57 -2.47 4.41
N SER A 32 -7.55 -1.76 3.86
CA SER A 32 -8.95 -1.93 4.20
C SER A 32 -9.80 -2.12 2.94
N VAL A 33 -10.92 -2.82 3.10
CA VAL A 33 -11.91 -3.02 2.04
C VAL A 33 -13.29 -2.51 2.45
N SER A 34 -14.08 -2.12 1.46
CA SER A 34 -15.43 -1.60 1.66
C SER A 34 -16.35 -2.01 0.52
N LYS A 35 -17.66 -2.05 0.80
CA LYS A 35 -18.72 -2.20 -0.20
C LYS A 35 -19.40 -0.87 -0.57
N ASP A 36 -19.20 0.19 0.23
CA ASP A 36 -19.93 1.45 0.13
C ASP A 36 -19.04 2.70 0.26
N LEU A 37 -17.71 2.54 0.38
CA LEU A 37 -16.70 3.58 0.63
C LEU A 37 -16.81 4.30 1.99
N ILE A 38 -17.73 3.88 2.85
CA ILE A 38 -17.97 4.50 4.17
C ILE A 38 -17.59 3.55 5.30
N ASN A 39 -18.06 2.30 5.23
CA ASN A 39 -17.80 1.27 6.21
C ASN A 39 -16.62 0.41 5.75
N TRP A 40 -15.58 0.31 6.58
CA TRP A 40 -14.32 -0.32 6.22
C TRP A 40 -14.00 -1.50 7.12
N ILE A 41 -13.62 -2.62 6.50
CA ILE A 41 -13.07 -3.78 7.19
C ILE A 41 -11.55 -3.72 7.04
N HIS A 42 -10.84 -3.69 8.16
CA HIS A 42 -9.39 -3.77 8.19
C HIS A 42 -8.91 -5.18 7.84
N LEU A 43 -7.87 -5.27 7.02
CA LEU A 43 -7.18 -6.49 6.66
C LEU A 43 -5.71 -6.41 7.09
N GLU A 44 -5.00 -7.52 6.96
CA GLU A 44 -3.55 -7.56 7.19
C GLU A 44 -2.81 -6.60 6.25
N PRO A 45 -1.65 -6.04 6.65
CA PRO A 45 -0.85 -5.19 5.79
C PRO A 45 -0.47 -5.88 4.48
N ALA A 46 -0.65 -5.18 3.37
CA ALA A 46 -0.50 -5.75 2.03
C ALA A 46 0.93 -5.64 1.49
N ILE A 47 1.63 -4.54 1.78
CA ILE A 47 2.99 -4.29 1.32
C ILE A 47 3.80 -3.80 2.51
N TYR A 48 4.94 -4.43 2.76
CA TYR A 48 5.88 -4.10 3.83
C TYR A 48 7.30 -4.44 3.36
N PRO A 49 8.34 -3.79 3.93
CA PRO A 49 9.73 -4.05 3.56
C PRO A 49 10.06 -5.55 3.59
N SER A 50 10.40 -6.11 2.45
CA SER A 50 10.60 -7.57 2.31
C SER A 50 11.71 -7.95 1.32
N LYS A 51 12.20 -6.98 0.53
CA LYS A 51 13.21 -7.16 -0.50
C LYS A 51 14.26 -6.05 -0.40
N LYS A 52 15.26 -6.09 -1.30
CA LYS A 52 16.33 -5.08 -1.32
C LYS A 52 15.81 -3.70 -1.76
N PHE A 53 14.87 -3.67 -2.70
CA PHE A 53 14.38 -2.42 -3.30
C PHE A 53 13.43 -1.63 -2.38
N ASP A 54 12.91 -2.23 -1.30
CA ASP A 54 11.96 -1.60 -0.37
C ASP A 54 12.41 -1.72 1.10
N LYS A 55 13.66 -2.14 1.33
CA LYS A 55 14.19 -2.55 2.63
C LYS A 55 13.98 -1.52 3.74
N TYR A 56 13.99 -0.22 3.41
CA TYR A 56 13.89 0.88 4.36
C TYR A 56 12.50 1.54 4.40
N GLY A 57 11.56 1.08 3.55
CA GLY A 57 10.21 1.61 3.51
C GLY A 57 9.49 1.30 2.21
N THR A 58 8.17 1.14 2.31
CA THR A 58 7.28 0.98 1.15
C THR A 58 6.43 2.24 1.03
N TRP A 59 6.89 3.19 0.21
CA TRP A 59 6.25 4.50 0.04
C TRP A 59 5.08 4.44 -0.93
N SER A 60 4.49 5.60 -1.22
CA SER A 60 3.23 5.71 -1.95
C SER A 60 3.29 5.12 -3.36
N GLY A 61 2.11 4.90 -3.93
CA GLY A 61 1.95 4.23 -5.19
C GLY A 61 0.49 4.14 -5.59
N SER A 62 0.27 3.62 -6.80
CA SER A 62 -1.04 3.57 -7.45
C SER A 62 -1.31 2.17 -8.00
N SER A 63 -2.59 1.86 -8.13
CA SER A 63 -3.06 0.66 -8.81
C SER A 63 -3.48 0.96 -10.24
N THR A 64 -3.25 -0.01 -11.12
CA THR A 64 -3.78 -0.03 -12.49
C THR A 64 -4.48 -1.36 -12.71
N ILE A 65 -5.67 -1.34 -13.30
CA ILE A 65 -6.32 -2.56 -13.78
C ILE A 65 -5.84 -2.79 -15.22
N LEU A 66 -5.03 -3.82 -15.42
CA LEU A 66 -4.55 -4.24 -16.74
C LEU A 66 -5.68 -4.89 -17.56
N PRO A 67 -5.48 -5.08 -18.88
CA PRO A 67 -6.33 -5.98 -19.67
C PRO A 67 -6.49 -7.34 -18.99
N ASN A 68 -7.63 -7.99 -19.21
CA ASN A 68 -8.04 -9.23 -18.52
C ASN A 68 -8.31 -9.07 -17.01
N ASN A 69 -8.69 -7.88 -16.57
CA ASN A 69 -9.13 -7.61 -15.19
C ASN A 69 -8.08 -8.03 -14.14
N LYS A 70 -6.80 -7.74 -14.41
CA LYS A 70 -5.69 -8.03 -13.50
C LYS A 70 -5.23 -6.74 -12.80
N PRO A 71 -5.45 -6.58 -11.49
CA PRO A 71 -4.93 -5.44 -10.75
C PRO A 71 -3.42 -5.58 -10.57
N VAL A 72 -2.69 -4.48 -10.78
CA VAL A 72 -1.27 -4.36 -10.43
C VAL A 72 -1.07 -3.08 -9.62
N ILE A 73 -0.10 -3.10 -8.71
CA ILE A 73 0.32 -1.93 -7.94
C ILE A 73 1.75 -1.59 -8.33
N ILE A 74 2.00 -0.32 -8.59
CA ILE A 74 3.35 0.25 -8.72
C ILE A 74 3.52 1.20 -7.54
N TYR A 75 4.60 1.05 -6.80
CA TYR A 75 4.90 1.84 -5.61
C TYR A 75 6.39 2.14 -5.51
N THR A 76 6.72 3.18 -4.73
CA THR A 76 8.10 3.60 -4.50
C THR A 76 8.72 2.81 -3.35
N GLY A 77 9.85 2.16 -3.59
CA GLY A 77 10.63 1.46 -2.57
C GLY A 77 11.77 2.34 -2.05
N VAL A 78 12.08 2.24 -0.76
CA VAL A 78 13.24 2.93 -0.15
C VAL A 78 14.39 1.95 0.06
N VAL A 79 15.56 2.29 -0.46
CA VAL A 79 16.71 1.36 -0.55
C VAL A 79 17.78 1.55 0.53
N ASP A 80 17.81 2.71 1.20
CA ASP A 80 18.76 3.01 2.28
C ASP A 80 18.21 4.01 3.31
N SER A 81 19.01 4.26 4.36
CA SER A 81 18.69 5.18 5.45
C SER A 81 18.72 6.66 5.07
N TYR A 82 19.17 6.99 3.85
CA TYR A 82 19.15 8.36 3.32
C TYR A 82 17.88 8.63 2.52
N ASN A 83 16.94 7.69 2.50
CA ASN A 83 15.70 7.74 1.73
C ASN A 83 15.91 7.79 0.20
N ASN A 84 16.96 7.14 -0.31
CA ASN A 84 17.05 6.91 -1.74
C ASN A 84 15.92 5.98 -2.20
N GLN A 85 15.33 6.31 -3.35
CA GLN A 85 14.07 5.74 -3.84
C GLN A 85 14.25 5.04 -5.18
N VAL A 86 13.47 3.97 -5.39
CA VAL A 86 13.35 3.24 -6.66
C VAL A 86 11.89 2.97 -7.00
#